data_AF-A0A955NUQ7-F1
#
_entry.id   AF-A0A955NUQ7-F1
#
_cell.length_a   1.000
_cell.length_b   1.000
_cell.length_c   1.000
_cell.angle_alpha   90.00
_cell.angle_beta   90.00
_cell.angle_gamma   90.00
#
_symmetry.space_group_name_H-M   'P 1'
#
loop_
_entity.id
_entity.type
_entity.pdbx_description
1 polymer ?
#
loop_
_entity_poly.entity_id
_entity_poly.type
_entity_poly.pdbx_seq_one_letter_code
_entity_poly.pdbx_strand_id
1 'polypeptide(L)' 'GTQKNAYHLMKEGGINVVTAPKTIDNDVYGTDVSFGFDTGMTIAAEAIDRLHTTASSHHRVMVVEIMGNNSG' A
#
# COMPACT_ATOMS: atom_id res chain seq x y z
N GLY A 1 12.99 2.78 -2.69
CA GLY A 1 14.28 2.06 -2.68
C GLY A 1 14.55 1.36 -4.00
N THR A 2 13.75 0.36 -4.35
CA THR A 2 13.91 -0.50 -5.54
C THR A 2 14.17 0.26 -6.84
N GLN A 3 13.38 1.29 -7.13
CA GLN A 3 13.51 2.11 -8.33
C GLN A 3 14.86 2.86 -8.42
N LYS A 4 15.41 3.30 -7.28
CA LYS A 4 16.72 3.96 -7.25
C LYS A 4 17.82 2.98 -7.64
N ASN A 5 17.79 1.76 -7.10
CA ASN A 5 18.77 0.74 -7.45
C ASN A 5 18.66 0.30 -8.92
N ALA A 6 17.44 0.18 -9.45
CA ALA A 6 17.21 -0.09 -10.86
C ALA A 6 17.84 1.00 -11.76
N TYR A 7 17.72 2.27 -11.38
CA TYR A 7 18.34 3.38 -12.10
C TYR A 7 19.89 3.29 -12.08
N HIS A 8 20.50 2.94 -10.94
CA HIS A 8 21.95 2.74 -10.86
C HIS A 8 22.43 1.60 -11.75
N LEU A 9 21.75 0.46 -11.74
CA LEU A 9 22.08 -0.69 -12.60
C LEU A 9 21.99 -0.35 -14.09
N MET A 10 20.99 0.44 -14.47
CA MET A 10 20.86 0.89 -15.86
C MET A 10 21.97 1.87 -16.25
N LYS A 11 22.26 2.86 -15.41
CA LYS A 11 23.20 3.95 -15.72
C LYS A 11 24.65 3.51 -15.66
N GLU A 12 25.03 2.74 -14.65
CA GLU A 12 26.42 2.36 -14.38
C GLU A 12 26.74 0.97 -14.95
N GLY A 13 25.76 0.06 -14.93
CA GLY A 13 25.93 -1.32 -15.41
C GLY A 13 25.61 -1.53 -16.88
N GLY A 14 24.97 -0.56 -17.55
CA GLY A 14 24.55 -0.70 -18.96
C GLY A 14 23.48 -1.77 -19.19
N ILE A 15 22.74 -2.14 -18.13
CA ILE A 15 21.74 -3.21 -18.17
C ILE A 15 20.36 -2.60 -18.48
N ASN A 16 19.60 -3.23 -19.39
CA ASN A 16 18.21 -2.86 -19.60
C ASN A 16 17.36 -3.36 -18.42
N VAL A 17 16.74 -2.44 -17.68
CA VAL A 17 15.95 -2.75 -16.48
C VAL A 17 14.51 -2.27 -16.67
N VAL A 18 13.55 -3.16 -16.39
CA VAL A 18 12.12 -2.83 -16.31
C VAL A 18 11.66 -3.00 -14.87
N THR A 19 10.78 -2.11 -14.42
CA THR A 19 10.29 -2.11 -13.04
C THR A 19 8.77 -2.09 -13.00
N ALA A 20 8.19 -2.77 -12.01
CA ALA A 20 6.75 -2.72 -11.74
C ALA A 20 6.48 -1.98 -10.40
N PRO A 21 5.49 -1.08 -10.35
CA PRO A 21 5.17 -0.30 -9.15
C PRO A 21 4.47 -1.15 -8.09
N LYS A 22 5.22 -1.61 -7.08
CA LYS A 22 4.69 -2.40 -5.95
C LYS A 22 4.75 -1.61 -4.65
N THR A 23 3.60 -1.18 -4.16
CA THR A 23 3.41 -0.54 -2.85
C THR A 23 1.96 -0.75 -2.43
N ILE A 24 1.71 -0.94 -1.14
CA ILE A 24 0.34 -0.98 -0.60
C ILE A 24 -0.16 0.46 -0.34
N ASP A 25 0.75 1.44 -0.31
CA ASP A 25 0.44 2.83 0.06
C ASP A 25 0.00 3.68 -1.15
N ASN A 26 -0.05 3.10 -2.35
CA ASN A 26 -0.32 3.77 -3.63
C ASN A 26 0.45 5.07 -3.88
N ASP A 27 1.72 5.11 -3.44
CA ASP A 27 2.54 6.31 -3.36
C ASP A 27 3.60 6.42 -4.47
N VAL A 28 3.37 5.76 -5.62
CA VAL A 28 4.32 5.73 -6.74
C VAL A 28 3.89 6.65 -7.87
N TYR A 29 4.70 7.66 -8.17
CA TYR A 29 4.51 8.54 -9.33
C TYR A 29 4.54 7.75 -10.66
N GLY A 30 3.66 8.13 -11.59
CA GLY A 30 3.57 7.54 -12.93
C GLY A 30 2.57 6.39 -13.07
N THR A 31 1.82 6.07 -12.02
CA THR A 31 0.65 5.18 -12.08
C THR A 31 -0.41 5.69 -11.10
N ASP A 32 -1.69 5.54 -11.46
CA ASP A 32 -2.80 5.87 -10.55
C ASP A 32 -3.02 4.79 -9.49
N VAL A 33 -2.61 3.55 -9.80
CA VAL A 33 -2.76 2.38 -8.93
C VAL A 33 -1.49 1.54 -8.93
N SER A 34 -1.04 1.12 -7.75
CA SER A 34 0.07 0.19 -7.56
C SER A 34 -0.40 -1.23 -7.24
N PHE A 35 0.46 -2.20 -7.53
CA PHE A 35 0.20 -3.59 -7.16
C PHE A 35 0.08 -3.74 -5.64
N GLY A 36 -1.04 -4.31 -5.21
CA GLY A 36 -1.34 -4.60 -3.80
C GLY A 36 -2.19 -3.55 -3.10
N PHE A 37 -2.42 -2.37 -3.69
CA PHE A 37 -3.25 -1.32 -3.09
C PHE A 37 -4.71 -1.77 -2.92
N ASP A 38 -5.35 -2.23 -4.00
CA ASP A 38 -6.76 -2.64 -4.00
C ASP A 38 -7.04 -3.79 -3.00
N THR A 39 -6.16 -4.79 -3.00
CA THR A 39 -6.25 -5.90 -2.03
C THR A 39 -6.06 -5.41 -0.61
N GLY A 40 -5.12 -4.48 -0.37
CA GLY A 40 -4.90 -3.86 0.94
C GLY A 40 -6.14 -3.11 1.43
N MET A 41 -6.77 -2.31 0.56
CA MET A 41 -8.00 -1.58 0.85
C MET A 41 -9.15 -2.53 1.20
N THR A 42 -9.30 -3.62 0.44
CA THR A 42 -10.34 -4.63 0.69
C THR A 42 -10.14 -5.28 2.07
N ILE A 43 -8.91 -5.67 2.41
CA ILE A 43 -8.59 -6.27 3.71
C ILE A 43 -8.84 -5.28 4.85
N ALA A 44 -8.47 -4.00 4.67
CA ALA A 44 -8.72 -2.96 5.67
C ALA A 44 -10.22 -2.75 5.93
N ALA A 45 -11.03 -2.69 4.87
CA ALA A 45 -12.47 -2.59 4.98
C ALA A 45 -13.09 -3.79 5.70
N GLU A 46 -12.69 -5.02 5.34
CA GLU A 46 -13.15 -6.23 6.01
C GLU A 46 -12.77 -6.27 7.50
N ALA A 47 -11.56 -5.82 7.85
CA ALA A 47 -11.11 -5.77 9.23
C ALA A 47 -11.96 -4.80 10.05
N ILE A 48 -12.28 -3.62 9.49
CA ILE A 48 -13.15 -2.62 10.14
C ILE A 48 -14.57 -3.18 10.29
N ASP A 49 -15.13 -3.83 9.28
CA ASP A 49 -16.49 -4.38 9.32
C ASP A 49 -16.64 -5.46 10.40
N ARG A 50 -15.62 -6.33 10.55
CA ARG A 50 -15.58 -7.33 11.63
C ARG A 50 -15.59 -6.68 13.02
N LEU A 51 -14.89 -5.56 13.19
CA LEU A 51 -14.84 -4.82 14.46
C LEU A 51 -16.13 -4.04 14.73
N HIS A 52 -16.81 -3.56 13.68
CA HIS A 52 -17.99 -2.70 13.77
C HIS A 52 -19.11 -3.31 14.61
N THR A 53 -19.43 -4.60 14.39
CA THR A 53 -20.48 -5.30 15.11
C THR A 53 -20.21 -5.41 16.62
N THR A 54 -18.94 -5.57 17.01
CA THR A 54 -18.55 -5.64 18.43
C THR A 54 -18.56 -4.25 19.07
N ALA A 55 -18.11 -3.23 18.32
CA ALA A 55 -18.13 -1.84 18.78
C ALA A 55 -19.56 -1.37 19.08
N SER A 56 -20.51 -1.65 18.18
CA SER A 56 -21.91 -1.27 18.33
C SER A 56 -22.61 -2.01 19.49
N SER A 57 -22.36 -3.31 19.64
CA SER A 57 -23.00 -4.13 20.69
C SER A 57 -22.58 -3.72 22.10
N HIS A 58 -21.34 -3.26 22.28
CA HIS A 58 -20.79 -2.90 23.59
C HIS A 58 -20.64 -1.39 23.81
N HIS A 59 -21.15 -0.55 22.90
CA HIS A 59 -21.00 0.90 22.96
C HIS A 59 -19.53 1.34 23.12
N ARG A 60 -18.63 0.73 22.33
CA ARG A 60 -17.18 0.98 22.37
C ARG A 60 -16.73 1.78 21.16
N VAL A 61 -15.72 2.61 21.38
CA VAL A 61 -14.93 3.22 20.30
C VAL A 61 -13.71 2.33 20.06
N MET A 62 -13.43 2.03 18.79
CA MET A 62 -12.24 1.29 18.37
C MET A 62 -11.41 2.18 17.45
N VAL A 63 -10.11 2.28 17.75
CA VAL A 63 -9.15 2.95 16.87
C VAL A 63 -8.42 1.86 16.09
N VAL A 64 -8.43 1.98 14.76
CA VAL A 64 -7.82 1.01 13.85
C VAL A 64 -6.73 1.72 13.06
N GLU A 65 -5.51 1.23 13.16
CA GLU A 65 -4.38 1.66 12.34
C GLU A 65 -4.33 0.81 11.06
N ILE A 66 -4.19 1.46 9.91
CA ILE A 66 -4.08 0.82 8.60
C ILE A 66 -2.75 1.22 7.94
N MET A 67 -2.31 0.40 6.98
CA MET A 67 -1.15 0.70 6.13
C MET A 67 -1.43 1.96 5.28
N GLY A 68 -0.38 2.70 4.92
CA GLY A 68 -0.51 3.97 4.19
C GLY A 68 0.74 4.83 4.27
N ASN A 69 1.57 4.66 5.32
CA ASN A 69 2.81 5.42 5.49
C ASN A 69 2.59 6.94 5.35
N ASN A 70 3.02 7.55 4.23
CA ASN A 70 2.88 8.98 3.95
C ASN A 70 1.68 9.32 3.05
N SER A 71 0.85 8.32 2.75
CA SER A 71 -0.35 8.39 1.93
C SER A 71 -1.53 7.85 2.76
N GLY A 72 -2.71 8.44 2.60
CA GLY A 72 -3.92 8.04 3.32
C GLY A 72 -5.16 8.39 2.52
#